data_AF-A0A542E5U6-F1
#
_entry.id   AF-A0A542E5U6-F1
#
_cell.length_a   1.000
_cell.length_b   1.000
_cell.length_c   1.000
_cell.angle_alpha   90.00
_cell.angle_beta   90.00
_cell.angle_gamma   90.00
#
_symmetry.space_group_name_H-M   'P 1'
#
loop_
_entity.id
_entity.type
_entity.pdbx_description
1 polymer ?
#
loop_
_entity_poly.entity_id
_entity_poly.type
_entity_poly.pdbx_seq_one_letter_code
_entity_poly.pdbx_strand_id
1 'polypeptide(L)'
;MPTSLPAAFGAPAGLEHMADTVIETVVADIRSGRFERTLAALTAAGAAVTAAEIYLSHDGASFGNKLMWWPIAVVPTAIPAGIAAVVSPRAAHTVLPLASAAIVVNGLQGTYLHWRGIRQRPGGLTRYNLEAGPPPFAPLLASLVGGMGLLAAVLRRESFTTGRAPTSGPLRILAALPVLPHRWRR
;
A
#
# COMPACT_ATOMS: atom_id res chain seq x y z
N MET A 1 -51.12 -33.71 10.20
CA MET A 1 -49.77 -33.45 10.75
C MET A 1 -49.13 -32.36 9.90
N PRO A 2 -49.05 -31.09 10.34
CA PRO A 2 -48.33 -30.07 9.58
C PRO A 2 -46.82 -30.23 9.86
N THR A 3 -46.04 -30.41 8.80
CA THR A 3 -44.58 -30.36 8.83
C THR A 3 -44.13 -28.90 8.84
N SER A 4 -43.75 -28.38 10.01
CA SER A 4 -43.07 -27.09 10.13
C SER A 4 -41.62 -27.22 9.64
N LEU A 5 -41.24 -26.43 8.64
CA LEU A 5 -39.84 -26.21 8.25
C LEU A 5 -39.06 -25.61 9.44
N PRO A 6 -37.81 -26.03 9.71
CA PRO A 6 -36.99 -25.38 10.71
C PRO A 6 -36.63 -23.97 10.24
N ALA A 7 -36.78 -23.02 11.16
CA ALA A 7 -36.38 -21.63 10.98
C ALA A 7 -34.93 -21.53 10.51
N ALA A 8 -34.69 -20.59 9.60
CA ALA A 8 -33.38 -20.25 9.08
C ALA A 8 -32.37 -20.10 10.23
N PHE A 9 -31.20 -20.71 10.07
CA PHE A 9 -30.00 -20.43 10.85
C PHE A 9 -29.64 -18.95 10.63
N GLY A 10 -30.20 -18.07 11.44
CA GLY A 10 -29.72 -16.70 11.57
C GLY A 10 -28.28 -16.75 12.07
N ALA A 11 -27.40 -15.95 11.46
CA ALA A 11 -26.04 -15.79 11.98
C ALA A 11 -26.14 -15.44 13.48
N PRO A 12 -25.32 -16.03 14.36
CA PRO A 12 -25.34 -15.67 15.77
C PRO A 12 -25.11 -14.16 15.88
N ALA A 13 -25.99 -13.45 16.60
CA ALA A 13 -26.00 -11.97 16.68
C ALA A 13 -24.62 -11.33 17.00
N GLY A 14 -23.70 -12.09 17.59
CA GLY A 14 -22.31 -11.67 17.82
C GLY A 14 -21.45 -11.54 16.56
N LEU A 15 -21.71 -12.29 15.49
CA LEU A 15 -20.99 -12.15 14.21
C LEU A 15 -21.40 -10.87 13.47
N GLU A 16 -22.69 -10.50 13.53
CA GLU A 16 -23.19 -9.27 12.93
C GLU A 16 -22.62 -8.05 13.67
N HIS A 17 -22.69 -8.02 15.00
CA HIS A 17 -22.07 -6.95 15.81
C HIS A 17 -20.55 -6.84 15.64
N MET A 18 -19.85 -7.97 15.50
CA MET A 18 -18.41 -7.97 15.25
C MET A 18 -18.09 -7.44 13.86
N ALA A 19 -18.86 -7.83 12.84
CA ALA A 19 -18.72 -7.29 11.49
C ALA A 19 -18.98 -5.79 11.48
N ASP A 20 -20.03 -5.32 12.15
CA ASP A 20 -20.36 -3.89 12.25
C ASP A 20 -19.26 -3.11 12.96
N THR A 21 -18.74 -3.63 14.08
CA THR A 21 -17.64 -2.97 14.83
C THR A 21 -16.35 -2.89 14.00
N VAL A 22 -16.02 -3.95 13.26
CA VAL A 22 -14.85 -3.96 12.36
C VAL A 22 -15.06 -2.97 11.22
N ILE A 23 -16.24 -2.95 10.61
CA ILE A 23 -16.58 -2.00 9.53
C ILE A 23 -16.50 -0.57 10.04
N GLU A 24 -17.05 -0.26 11.22
CA GLU A 24 -16.99 1.08 11.83
C GLU A 24 -15.56 1.51 12.11
N THR A 25 -14.73 0.61 12.64
CA THR A 25 -13.31 0.88 12.91
C THR A 25 -12.53 1.13 11.62
N VAL A 26 -12.73 0.29 10.61
CA VAL A 26 -12.11 0.46 9.28
C VAL A 26 -12.55 1.78 8.64
N VAL A 27 -13.85 2.11 8.70
CA VAL A 27 -14.38 3.38 8.19
C VAL A 27 -13.80 4.57 8.96
N ALA A 28 -13.66 4.47 10.28
CA ALA A 28 -13.04 5.52 11.11
C ALA A 28 -11.55 5.70 10.81
N ASP A 29 -10.80 4.62 10.56
CA ASP A 29 -9.38 4.67 10.21
C ASP A 29 -9.13 5.16 8.77
N ILE A 30 -10.03 4.84 7.83
CA ILE A 30 -10.05 5.43 6.49
C ILE A 30 -10.33 6.94 6.57
N ARG A 31 -11.31 7.34 7.39
CA ARG A 31 -11.68 8.76 7.55
C ARG A 31 -10.61 9.57 8.27
N SER A 32 -9.90 8.96 9.22
CA SER A 32 -8.81 9.61 9.96
C SER A 32 -7.47 9.57 9.23
N GLY A 33 -7.29 8.68 8.26
CA GLY A 33 -6.09 8.59 7.44
C GLY A 33 -4.92 7.85 8.06
N ARG A 34 -5.17 7.11 9.16
CA ARG A 34 -4.25 6.10 9.70
C ARG A 34 -4.00 4.96 8.72
N PHE A 35 -4.99 4.65 7.89
CA PHE A 35 -4.90 3.53 6.94
C PHE A 35 -3.81 3.73 5.87
N GLU A 36 -3.57 4.97 5.41
CA GLU A 36 -2.45 5.30 4.49
C GLU A 36 -1.10 4.92 5.11
N ARG A 37 -0.83 5.36 6.34
CA ARG A 37 0.45 5.11 7.01
C ARG A 37 0.65 3.63 7.32
N THR A 38 -0.41 2.94 7.75
CA THR A 38 -0.38 1.50 7.97
C THR A 38 -0.08 0.76 6.67
N LEU A 39 -0.76 1.09 5.56
CA LEU A 39 -0.47 0.46 4.26
C LEU A 39 0.92 0.80 3.73
N ALA A 40 1.41 2.01 3.94
CA ALA A 40 2.78 2.38 3.60
C ALA A 40 3.82 1.56 4.39
N ALA A 41 3.60 1.38 5.70
CA ALA A 41 4.44 0.55 6.56
C ALA A 41 4.38 -0.93 6.16
N LEU A 42 3.18 -1.46 5.90
CA LEU A 42 2.98 -2.83 5.42
C LEU A 42 3.60 -3.04 4.04
N THR A 43 3.57 -2.04 3.17
CA THR A 43 4.25 -2.09 1.87
C THR A 43 5.76 -2.19 2.06
N ALA A 44 6.35 -1.40 2.95
CA ALA A 44 7.80 -1.49 3.23
C ALA A 44 8.19 -2.84 3.83
N ALA A 45 7.45 -3.32 4.84
CA ALA A 45 7.72 -4.61 5.48
C ALA A 45 7.51 -5.78 4.51
N GLY A 46 6.41 -5.76 3.77
CA GLY A 46 6.11 -6.75 2.74
C GLY A 46 7.15 -6.75 1.64
N ALA A 47 7.64 -5.58 1.21
CA ALA A 47 8.71 -5.47 0.22
C ALA A 47 10.04 -6.01 0.74
N ALA A 48 10.37 -5.82 2.02
CA ALA A 48 11.60 -6.37 2.60
C ALA A 48 11.60 -7.90 2.63
N VAL A 49 10.53 -8.50 3.10
CA VAL A 49 10.36 -9.98 3.09
C VAL A 49 10.35 -10.51 1.65
N THR A 50 9.56 -9.88 0.77
CA THR A 50 9.46 -10.30 -0.64
C THR A 50 10.80 -10.16 -1.37
N ALA A 51 11.57 -9.10 -1.11
CA ALA A 51 12.88 -8.91 -1.69
C ALA A 51 13.88 -9.98 -1.22
N ALA A 52 13.85 -10.37 0.05
CA ALA A 52 14.69 -11.45 0.57
C ALA A 52 14.35 -12.79 -0.11
N GLU A 53 13.06 -13.14 -0.17
CA GLU A 53 12.58 -14.34 -0.87
C GLU A 53 12.98 -14.34 -2.36
N ILE A 54 12.84 -13.19 -3.03
CA ILE A 54 13.25 -13.02 -4.43
C ILE A 54 14.75 -13.25 -4.56
N TYR A 55 15.58 -12.61 -3.73
CA TYR A 55 17.03 -12.74 -3.79
C TYR A 55 17.45 -14.22 -3.64
N LEU A 56 16.95 -14.90 -2.62
CA LEU A 56 17.25 -16.32 -2.37
C LEU A 56 16.77 -17.22 -3.51
N SER A 57 15.56 -16.97 -4.03
CA SER A 57 14.99 -17.76 -5.12
C SER A 57 15.71 -17.53 -6.45
N HIS A 58 16.32 -16.36 -6.66
CA HIS A 58 17.00 -16.02 -7.91
C HIS A 58 18.49 -16.37 -7.86
N ASP A 59 19.14 -16.30 -6.70
CA ASP A 59 20.55 -16.71 -6.53
C ASP A 59 20.78 -18.16 -6.99
N GLY A 60 19.85 -19.06 -6.66
CA GLY A 60 19.88 -20.46 -7.11
C GLY A 60 19.33 -20.70 -8.53
N ALA A 61 18.85 -19.66 -9.22
CA ALA A 61 18.13 -19.81 -10.49
C ALA A 61 19.02 -19.54 -11.71
N SER A 62 18.97 -20.44 -12.70
CA SER A 62 19.63 -20.27 -13.99
C SER A 62 18.65 -19.73 -15.05
N PHE A 63 18.23 -18.47 -14.91
CA PHE A 63 17.34 -17.86 -15.91
C PHE A 63 18.09 -17.46 -17.18
N GLY A 64 17.66 -17.98 -18.34
CA GLY A 64 18.17 -17.54 -19.64
C GLY A 64 17.70 -16.14 -20.06
N ASN A 65 16.59 -15.65 -19.49
CA ASN A 65 16.06 -14.32 -19.75
C ASN A 65 16.49 -13.34 -18.65
N LYS A 66 17.29 -12.32 -19.02
CA LYS A 66 17.77 -11.28 -18.10
C LYS A 66 16.64 -10.49 -17.42
N LEU A 67 15.47 -10.39 -18.05
CA LEU A 67 14.31 -9.70 -17.45
C LEU A 67 13.79 -10.40 -16.18
N MET A 68 14.08 -11.69 -16.00
CA MET A 68 13.75 -12.40 -14.76
C MET A 68 14.54 -11.88 -13.55
N TRP A 69 15.63 -11.13 -13.75
CA TRP A 69 16.46 -10.58 -12.68
C TRP A 69 16.04 -9.17 -12.24
N TRP A 70 15.19 -8.48 -13.01
CA TRP A 70 14.63 -7.18 -12.63
C TRP A 70 13.98 -7.12 -11.23
N PRO A 71 13.19 -8.12 -10.77
CA PRO A 71 12.58 -8.06 -9.44
C PRO A 71 13.59 -7.83 -8.31
N ILE A 72 14.85 -8.26 -8.44
CA ILE A 72 15.92 -7.99 -7.46
C ILE A 72 16.21 -6.49 -7.32
N ALA A 73 16.07 -5.72 -8.40
CA ALA A 73 16.27 -4.27 -8.36
C ALA A 73 14.97 -3.51 -8.06
N VAL A 74 13.85 -3.97 -8.60
CA VAL A 74 12.57 -3.25 -8.55
C VAL A 74 11.89 -3.38 -7.19
N VAL A 75 11.74 -4.60 -6.64
CA VAL A 75 10.98 -4.81 -5.39
C VAL A 75 11.59 -4.11 -4.17
N PRO A 76 12.93 -4.09 -3.97
CA PRO A 76 13.51 -3.39 -2.83
C PRO A 76 13.24 -1.88 -2.81
N THR A 77 12.89 -1.25 -3.94
CA THR A 77 12.61 0.19 -3.98
C THR A 77 11.41 0.60 -3.12
N ALA A 78 10.46 -0.32 -2.88
CA ALA A 78 9.32 -0.05 -2.02
C ALA A 78 9.68 0.05 -0.52
N ILE A 79 10.84 -0.47 -0.10
CA ILE A 79 11.29 -0.39 1.30
C ILE A 79 11.53 1.08 1.71
N PRO A 80 12.49 1.81 1.09
CA PRO A 80 12.69 3.21 1.41
C PRO A 80 11.49 4.08 1.04
N ALA A 81 10.75 3.74 -0.04
CA ALA A 81 9.57 4.49 -0.44
C ALA A 81 8.43 4.40 0.60
N GLY A 82 8.16 3.21 1.14
CA GLY A 82 7.16 3.00 2.18
C GLY A 82 7.56 3.64 3.51
N ILE A 83 8.83 3.52 3.92
CA ILE A 83 9.35 4.21 5.12
C ILE A 83 9.20 5.73 4.98
N ALA A 84 9.59 6.29 3.83
CA ALA A 84 9.44 7.71 3.55
C ALA A 84 7.97 8.14 3.57
N ALA A 85 7.07 7.33 3.02
CA ALA A 85 5.64 7.61 3.00
C ALA A 85 4.99 7.64 4.39
N VAL A 86 5.44 6.79 5.33
CA VAL A 86 4.96 6.81 6.72
C VAL A 86 5.16 8.20 7.36
N VAL A 87 6.30 8.85 7.10
CA VAL A 87 6.65 10.13 7.73
C VAL A 87 6.37 11.36 6.85
N SER A 88 6.28 11.21 5.52
CA SER A 88 6.12 12.33 4.57
C SER A 88 4.85 12.21 3.71
N PRO A 89 3.91 13.18 3.83
CA PRO A 89 2.73 13.28 2.94
C PRO A 89 3.12 13.35 1.47
N ARG A 90 4.18 14.10 1.16
CA ARG A 90 4.67 14.25 -0.20
C ARG A 90 5.14 12.90 -0.76
N ALA A 91 5.91 12.14 0.02
CA ALA A 91 6.42 10.84 -0.42
C ALA A 91 5.30 9.81 -0.61
N ALA A 92 4.26 9.84 0.23
CA ALA A 92 3.10 8.94 0.12
C ALA A 92 2.32 9.14 -1.19
N HIS A 93 2.30 10.34 -1.76
CA HIS A 93 1.61 10.63 -3.03
C HIS A 93 2.53 10.80 -4.23
N THR A 94 3.85 10.59 -4.09
CA THR A 94 4.79 10.68 -5.23
C THR A 94 5.72 9.48 -5.33
N VAL A 95 6.54 9.23 -4.31
CA VAL A 95 7.60 8.20 -4.34
C VAL A 95 7.02 6.80 -4.18
N LEU A 96 6.16 6.60 -3.18
CA LEU A 96 5.50 5.32 -2.93
C LEU A 96 4.69 4.84 -4.14
N PRO A 97 3.76 5.62 -4.73
CA PRO A 97 2.99 5.15 -5.87
C PRO A 97 3.85 4.86 -7.09
N LEU A 98 4.94 5.58 -7.31
CA LEU A 98 5.86 5.31 -8.42
C LEU A 98 6.57 3.96 -8.25
N ALA A 99 7.15 3.71 -7.07
CA ALA A 99 7.79 2.44 -6.75
C ALA A 99 6.79 1.28 -6.81
N SER A 100 5.60 1.47 -6.23
CA SER A 100 4.51 0.51 -6.22
C SER A 100 3.99 0.17 -7.62
N ALA A 101 3.83 1.17 -8.49
CA ALA A 101 3.43 0.94 -9.88
C ALA A 101 4.49 0.12 -10.64
N ALA A 102 5.78 0.45 -10.45
CA ALA A 102 6.88 -0.32 -11.04
C ALA A 102 6.86 -1.78 -10.59
N ILE A 103 6.58 -2.04 -9.31
CA ILE A 103 6.45 -3.38 -8.74
C ILE A 103 5.24 -4.12 -9.33
N VAL A 104 4.08 -3.48 -9.44
CA VAL A 104 2.89 -4.10 -10.05
C VAL A 104 3.18 -4.52 -11.48
N VAL A 105 3.73 -3.60 -12.29
CA VAL A 105 4.10 -3.87 -13.69
C VAL A 105 5.13 -5.00 -13.78
N ASN A 106 6.18 -4.96 -12.94
CA ASN A 106 7.22 -5.98 -12.93
C ASN A 106 6.69 -7.35 -12.48
N GLY A 107 5.79 -7.41 -11.50
CA GLY A 107 5.17 -8.64 -11.05
C GLY A 107 4.27 -9.25 -12.12
N LEU A 108 3.45 -8.46 -12.82
CA LEU A 108 2.64 -8.93 -13.95
C LEU A 108 3.52 -9.46 -15.09
N GLN A 109 4.59 -8.74 -15.44
CA GLN A 109 5.60 -9.19 -16.40
C GLN A 109 6.23 -10.51 -15.94
N GLY A 110 6.64 -10.60 -14.68
CA GLY A 110 7.24 -11.78 -14.08
C GLY A 110 6.28 -12.98 -14.13
N THR A 111 4.99 -12.81 -13.84
CA THR A 111 3.99 -13.87 -13.93
C THR A 111 3.91 -14.44 -15.35
N TYR A 112 3.88 -13.57 -16.35
CA TYR A 112 3.92 -14.01 -17.74
C TYR A 112 5.21 -14.79 -18.06
N LEU A 113 6.37 -14.27 -17.65
CA LEU A 113 7.65 -14.91 -17.93
C LEU A 113 7.83 -16.24 -17.18
N HIS A 114 7.36 -16.35 -15.94
CA HIS A 114 7.34 -17.60 -15.17
C HIS A 114 6.49 -18.65 -15.87
N TRP A 115 5.27 -18.29 -16.26
CA TRP A 115 4.37 -19.23 -16.94
C TRP A 115 4.91 -19.66 -18.30
N ARG A 116 5.47 -18.72 -19.07
CA ARG A 116 6.17 -19.02 -20.33
C ARG A 116 7.36 -19.95 -20.08
N GLY A 117 8.14 -19.71 -19.04
CA GLY A 117 9.29 -20.54 -18.67
C GLY A 117 8.89 -21.99 -18.35
N ILE A 118 7.79 -22.19 -17.63
CA ILE A 118 7.23 -23.53 -17.36
C ILE A 118 6.82 -24.22 -18.66
N ARG A 119 6.10 -23.52 -19.55
CA ARG A 119 5.66 -24.06 -20.86
C ARG A 119 6.82 -24.46 -21.78
N GLN A 120 7.96 -23.80 -21.65
CA GLN A 120 9.14 -24.06 -22.46
C GLN A 120 9.98 -25.25 -21.97
N ARG A 121 9.70 -25.78 -20.78
CA ARG A 121 10.39 -26.98 -20.28
C ARG A 121 9.94 -28.23 -21.05
N PRO A 122 10.79 -29.25 -21.17
CA PRO A 122 10.41 -30.53 -21.77
C PRO A 122 9.13 -31.09 -21.13
N GLY A 123 8.19 -31.54 -21.96
CA GLY A 123 6.88 -32.02 -21.52
C GLY A 123 5.83 -30.91 -21.27
N GLY A 124 6.20 -29.63 -21.35
CA GLY A 124 5.24 -28.52 -21.26
C GLY A 124 4.63 -28.33 -19.87
N LEU A 125 3.32 -28.07 -19.81
CA LEU A 125 2.60 -27.88 -18.54
C LEU A 125 2.31 -29.22 -17.86
N THR A 126 3.25 -29.68 -17.04
CA THR A 126 3.09 -30.85 -16.17
C THR A 126 3.13 -30.44 -14.71
N ARG A 127 2.61 -31.29 -13.82
CA ARG A 127 2.73 -31.08 -12.36
C ARG A 127 4.20 -30.95 -11.95
N TYR A 128 5.06 -31.81 -12.49
CA TYR A 128 6.50 -31.74 -12.28
C TYR A 128 7.08 -30.38 -12.67
N ASN A 129 6.73 -29.84 -13.84
CA ASN A 129 7.24 -28.54 -14.29
C ASN A 129 6.62 -27.36 -13.52
N LEU A 130 5.43 -27.49 -12.94
CA LEU A 130 4.86 -26.47 -12.04
C LEU A 130 5.58 -26.43 -10.69
N GLU A 131 6.03 -27.58 -10.17
CA GLU A 131 6.72 -27.70 -8.88
C GLU A 131 8.23 -27.42 -8.99
N ALA A 132 8.89 -27.95 -10.02
CA ALA A 132 10.33 -27.80 -10.26
C ALA A 132 10.69 -26.60 -11.16
N GLY A 133 9.69 -25.93 -11.72
CA GLY A 133 9.83 -24.76 -12.58
C GLY A 133 9.93 -23.44 -11.83
N PRO A 134 10.01 -22.32 -12.57
CA PRO A 134 9.81 -21.00 -11.97
C PRO A 134 8.46 -20.95 -11.24
N PRO A 135 8.39 -20.42 -10.01
CA PRO A 135 7.16 -20.45 -9.22
C PRO A 135 6.08 -19.56 -9.86
N PRO A 136 4.94 -20.10 -10.34
CA PRO A 136 4.05 -19.38 -11.25
C PRO A 136 3.39 -18.13 -10.64
N PHE A 137 3.17 -18.13 -9.33
CA PHE A 137 2.44 -17.06 -8.63
C PHE A 137 3.33 -16.11 -7.81
N ALA A 138 4.61 -16.44 -7.60
CA ALA A 138 5.49 -15.59 -6.79
C ALA A 138 5.59 -14.15 -7.31
N PRO A 139 5.67 -13.88 -8.64
CA PRO A 139 5.66 -12.51 -9.13
C PRO A 139 4.33 -11.77 -8.88
N LEU A 140 3.21 -12.49 -8.83
CA LEU A 140 1.90 -11.90 -8.54
C LEU A 140 1.77 -11.51 -7.07
N LEU A 141 2.40 -12.27 -6.16
CA LEU A 141 2.50 -11.87 -4.75
C LEU A 141 3.30 -10.58 -4.59
N ALA A 142 4.36 -10.38 -5.39
CA ALA A 142 5.07 -9.09 -5.42
C ALA A 142 4.14 -7.96 -5.91
N SER A 143 3.29 -8.21 -6.91
CA SER A 143 2.27 -7.23 -7.31
C SER A 143 1.29 -6.88 -6.19
N LEU A 144 0.96 -7.79 -5.27
CA LEU A 144 0.12 -7.46 -4.10
C LEU A 144 0.82 -6.47 -3.16
N VAL A 145 2.13 -6.62 -2.95
CA VAL A 145 2.93 -5.64 -2.20
C VAL A 145 2.91 -4.28 -2.87
N GLY A 146 3.13 -4.23 -4.19
CA GLY A 146 3.00 -2.99 -4.96
C GLY A 146 1.59 -2.39 -4.85
N GLY A 147 0.55 -3.23 -4.95
CA GLY A 147 -0.85 -2.85 -4.84
C GLY A 147 -1.18 -2.18 -3.51
N MET A 148 -0.65 -2.68 -2.38
CA MET A 148 -0.82 -2.02 -1.08
C MET A 148 -0.31 -0.57 -1.09
N GLY A 149 0.84 -0.31 -1.70
CA GLY A 149 1.37 1.06 -1.76
C GLY A 149 0.63 1.96 -2.75
N LEU A 150 0.03 1.41 -3.82
CA LEU A 150 -0.92 2.16 -4.65
C LEU A 150 -2.18 2.52 -3.88
N LEU A 151 -2.71 1.57 -3.09
CA LEU A 151 -3.87 1.82 -2.23
C LEU A 151 -3.56 2.89 -1.18
N ALA A 152 -2.36 2.85 -0.58
CA ALA A 152 -1.90 3.90 0.33
C ALA A 152 -1.98 5.30 -0.32
N ALA A 153 -1.54 5.42 -1.57
CA ALA A 153 -1.47 6.71 -2.27
C ALA A 153 -2.83 7.32 -2.62
N VAL A 154 -3.92 6.54 -2.67
CA VAL A 154 -5.28 7.03 -2.94
C VAL A 154 -6.09 7.30 -1.67
N LEU A 155 -5.61 6.85 -0.52
CA LEU A 155 -6.26 7.09 0.77
C LEU A 155 -5.96 8.50 1.29
N ARG A 156 -6.82 9.01 2.17
CA ARG A 156 -6.59 10.29 2.85
C ARG A 156 -5.54 10.11 3.94
N ARG A 157 -4.66 11.10 4.10
CA ARG A 157 -3.69 11.14 5.20
C ARG A 157 -4.26 11.77 6.47
N GLU A 158 -3.84 11.26 7.62
CA GLU A 158 -4.04 11.97 8.89
C GLU A 158 -3.27 13.30 8.89
N SER A 159 -4.00 14.39 8.97
CA SER A 159 -3.44 15.73 9.18
C SER A 159 -3.28 15.93 10.67
N PHE A 160 -2.06 15.86 11.18
CA PHE A 160 -1.76 16.49 12.46
C PHE A 160 -1.86 17.99 12.23
N THR A 161 -3.06 18.55 12.41
CA THR A 161 -3.17 19.96 12.73
C THR A 161 -2.40 20.12 14.03
N THR A 162 -1.15 20.58 13.95
CA THR A 162 -0.48 21.17 15.10
C THR A 162 -1.47 22.17 15.65
N GLY A 163 -1.99 21.91 16.85
CA GLY A 163 -3.10 22.66 17.40
C GLY A 163 -2.78 24.15 17.30
N ARG A 164 -3.41 24.85 16.34
CA ARG A 164 -3.66 26.25 16.56
C ARG A 164 -4.67 26.22 17.69
N ALA A 165 -4.18 26.46 18.91
CA ALA A 165 -5.03 26.64 20.06
C ALA A 165 -6.21 27.54 19.62
N PRO A 166 -7.46 27.19 19.95
CA PRO A 166 -8.55 28.11 19.72
C PRO A 166 -8.18 29.38 20.48
N THR A 167 -7.88 30.46 19.76
CA THR A 167 -7.69 31.77 20.39
C THR A 167 -9.08 32.25 20.79
N SER A 168 -9.65 31.67 21.84
CA SER A 168 -10.75 32.25 22.60
C SER A 168 -10.13 33.29 23.53
N GLY A 169 -9.78 34.44 22.96
CA GLY A 169 -9.49 35.65 23.71
C GLY A 169 -10.47 36.73 23.29
N PRO A 170 -11.37 37.22 24.16
CA PRO A 170 -12.09 38.45 23.89
C PRO A 170 -11.08 39.60 23.97
N LEU A 171 -11.31 40.66 23.20
CA LEU A 171 -10.52 41.91 23.10
C LEU A 171 -9.47 41.94 21.97
N ARG A 172 -9.94 42.28 20.76
CA ARG A 172 -9.20 43.19 19.89
C ARG A 172 -10.03 44.45 19.68
N ILE A 173 -10.08 45.26 20.73
CA ILE A 173 -10.47 46.66 20.64
C ILE A 173 -9.19 47.44 20.30
N LEU A 174 -9.25 48.15 19.17
CA LEU A 174 -8.46 49.35 18.81
C LEU A 174 -6.93 49.25 18.86
N ALA A 175 -6.33 49.03 17.69
CA ALA A 175 -5.08 49.67 17.32
C ALA A 175 -5.13 50.03 15.82
N ALA A 176 -6.06 50.94 15.48
CA ALA A 176 -5.97 51.71 14.25
C ALA A 176 -5.21 53.00 14.59
N LEU A 177 -3.91 53.03 14.31
CA LEU A 177 -3.13 54.26 14.24
C LEU A 177 -2.67 54.43 12.78
N PRO A 178 -3.09 55.48 12.08
CA PRO A 178 -2.57 55.79 10.76
C PRO A 178 -1.22 56.50 10.92
N VAL A 179 -0.16 55.90 10.37
CA VAL A 179 1.13 56.57 10.17
C VAL A 179 0.98 57.54 9.00
N LEU A 180 0.94 58.85 9.31
CA LEU A 180 1.08 59.94 8.34
C LEU A 180 2.56 60.31 8.20
N PRO A 181 3.13 60.34 6.99
CA PRO A 181 4.47 60.87 6.79
C PRO A 181 4.45 62.41 6.69
N HIS A 182 5.14 63.08 7.62
CA HIS A 182 5.52 64.49 7.51
C HIS A 182 6.57 64.66 6.40
N ARG A 183 6.19 65.28 5.28
CA ARG A 183 7.12 65.95 4.36
C ARG A 183 7.06 67.45 4.63
N TRP A 184 8.14 68.01 5.19
CA TRP A 184 8.39 69.44 5.22
C TRP A 184 9.21 69.86 3.99
N ARG A 185 8.77 70.96 3.38
CA ARG A 185 9.33 71.66 2.22
C ARG A 185 10.69 72.30 2.52
N ARG A 186 11.59 72.36 1.54
CA ARG A 186 11.98 73.59 0.81
C ARG A 186 12.45 73.21 -0.58
#